data_AF-A0A8T6R9I0-F1
#
_entry.id   AF-A0A8T6R9I0-F1
#
_cell.length_a   1.000
_cell.length_b   1.000
_cell.length_c   1.000
_cell.angle_alpha   90.00
_cell.angle_beta   90.00
_cell.angle_gamma   90.00
#
_symmetry.space_group_name_H-M   'P 1'
#
loop_
_entity.id
_entity.type
_entity.pdbx_description
1 polymer ?
#
loop_
_entity_poly.entity_id
_entity_poly.type
_entity_poly.pdbx_seq_one_letter_code
_entity_poly.pdbx_strand_id
1 'polypeptide(L)' 'EERVGGDDPDSIDAGEDWLGDAEVGDDRSGRLVAPDEGAGTDVEKDLVSEDVGVDGAGASAEEAAVHVVDEETAEE' A
#
# COMPACT_ATOMS: atom_id res chain seq x y z
N GLU A 1 11.55 2.60 -28.63
CA GLU A 1 12.45 3.40 -27.77
C GLU A 1 13.38 2.48 -26.97
N GLU A 2 14.02 2.95 -25.90
CA GLU A 2 14.70 2.06 -24.93
C GLU A 2 13.63 1.16 -24.27
N ARG A 3 13.85 -0.16 -24.24
CA ARG A 3 12.92 -1.12 -23.65
C ARG A 3 13.28 -1.41 -22.21
N VAL A 4 12.27 -1.41 -21.34
CA VAL A 4 12.43 -1.89 -19.96
C VAL A 4 12.55 -3.41 -20.00
N GLY A 5 13.60 -3.96 -19.37
CA GLY A 5 13.89 -5.39 -19.37
C GLY A 5 14.86 -5.89 -20.47
N GLY A 6 15.29 -5.02 -21.39
CA GLY A 6 16.35 -5.36 -22.36
C GLY A 6 15.89 -6.32 -23.47
N ASP A 7 16.56 -7.48 -23.60
CA ASP A 7 16.27 -8.51 -24.61
C ASP A 7 15.17 -9.50 -24.18
N ASP A 8 14.53 -9.28 -23.02
CA ASP A 8 13.45 -10.14 -22.54
C ASP A 8 12.26 -10.16 -23.52
N PRO A 9 11.71 -11.33 -23.88
CA PRO A 9 10.60 -11.42 -24.85
C PRO A 9 9.32 -10.71 -24.37
N ASP A 10 9.15 -10.53 -23.06
CA ASP A 10 8.02 -9.82 -22.45
C ASP A 10 8.36 -8.35 -22.14
N SER A 11 9.51 -7.84 -22.63
CA SER A 11 9.89 -6.43 -22.49
C SER A 11 8.91 -5.50 -23.20
N ILE A 12 8.64 -4.37 -22.55
CA ILE A 12 7.78 -3.29 -23.07
C ILE A 12 8.60 -2.03 -23.34
N ASP A 13 8.07 -1.13 -24.17
CA ASP A 13 8.68 0.18 -24.41
C ASP A 13 8.66 1.01 -23.11
N ALA A 14 9.77 1.68 -22.76
CA ALA A 14 9.87 2.42 -21.49
C ALA A 14 8.83 3.54 -21.33
N GLY A 15 8.26 4.03 -22.44
CA GLY A 15 7.14 4.97 -22.41
C GLY A 15 5.80 4.35 -21.99
N GLU A 16 5.69 3.02 -22.03
CA GLU A 16 4.50 2.25 -21.62
C GLU A 16 4.66 1.61 -20.23
N ASP A 17 5.85 1.72 -19.62
CA ASP A 17 6.15 1.20 -18.28
C ASP A 17 5.56 2.07 -17.15
N TRP A 18 5.30 3.35 -17.43
CA TRP A 18 4.67 4.24 -16.48
C TRP A 18 3.14 4.06 -16.50
N LEU A 19 2.62 3.37 -15.48
CA LEU A 19 1.18 3.15 -15.30
C LEU A 19 0.45 4.28 -14.57
N GLY A 20 1.16 5.35 -14.15
CA GLY A 20 0.58 6.43 -13.35
C GLY A 20 0.75 6.22 -11.84
N ASP A 21 0.10 7.07 -11.05
CA ASP A 21 0.04 7.03 -9.60
C ASP A 21 -1.20 6.28 -9.07
N ALA A 22 -2.05 5.75 -9.94
CA ALA A 22 -3.24 4.99 -9.56
C ALA A 22 -2.94 3.78 -8.65
N GLU A 23 -1.73 3.21 -8.71
CA GLU A 23 -1.30 2.08 -7.88
C GLU A 23 -0.57 2.50 -6.59
N VAL A 24 -0.33 3.80 -6.41
CA VAL A 24 0.38 4.37 -5.26
C VAL A 24 -0.35 5.62 -4.76
N GLY A 25 -1.20 5.46 -3.75
CA GLY A 25 -1.96 6.58 -3.21
C GLY A 25 -1.11 7.62 -2.48
N ASP A 26 -1.68 8.81 -2.32
CA ASP A 26 -1.01 9.97 -1.70
C ASP A 26 -0.79 9.81 -0.18
N ASP A 27 -1.67 9.06 0.48
CA ASP A 27 -1.65 8.85 1.92
C ASP A 27 -0.94 7.55 2.30
N ARG A 28 -0.03 7.64 3.27
CA ARG A 28 0.60 6.46 3.86
C ARG A 28 -0.39 5.66 4.68
N SER A 29 -0.33 4.34 4.57
CA SER A 29 -1.14 3.45 5.41
C SER A 29 -0.75 3.56 6.88
N GLY A 30 -1.77 3.65 7.74
CA GLY A 30 -1.58 3.62 9.19
C GLY A 30 -1.53 2.22 9.77
N ARG A 31 -1.39 2.14 11.10
CA ARG A 31 -1.41 0.88 11.83
C ARG A 31 -2.83 0.47 12.15
N LEU A 32 -3.14 -0.81 11.93
CA LEU A 32 -4.42 -1.40 12.28
C LEU A 32 -4.36 -2.08 13.64
N VAL A 33 -5.29 -1.73 14.52
CA VAL A 33 -5.37 -2.25 15.89
C VAL A 33 -6.71 -2.94 16.10
N ALA A 34 -6.69 -4.15 16.65
CA ALA A 34 -7.89 -4.89 17.00
C ALA A 34 -8.68 -4.15 18.11
N PRO A 35 -10.01 -4.36 18.23
CA PRO A 35 -10.83 -3.67 19.24
C PRO A 35 -10.36 -3.88 20.69
N ASP A 36 -9.76 -5.02 20.98
CA ASP A 36 -9.17 -5.38 22.28
C ASP A 36 -7.67 -5.06 22.36
N GLU A 37 -7.14 -4.29 21.40
CA GLU A 37 -5.72 -3.95 21.26
C GLU A 37 -4.81 -5.18 21.10
N GLY A 38 -5.38 -6.32 20.67
CA GLY A 38 -4.68 -7.61 20.58
C GLY A 38 -4.42 -8.24 21.96
N ALA A 39 -5.13 -7.79 22.99
CA ALA A 39 -4.95 -8.25 24.36
C ALA A 39 -5.93 -9.37 24.74
N GLY A 40 -5.39 -10.54 25.04
CA GLY A 40 -6.17 -11.66 25.56
C GLY A 40 -6.62 -12.62 24.45
N THR A 41 -7.80 -13.20 24.61
CA THR A 41 -8.37 -14.09 23.59
C THR A 41 -9.28 -13.30 22.70
N ASP A 42 -9.06 -13.40 21.39
CA ASP A 42 -9.94 -12.80 20.39
C ASP A 42 -11.37 -13.36 20.52
N VAL A 43 -12.29 -12.45 20.79
CA VAL A 43 -13.73 -12.74 20.90
C VAL A 43 -14.52 -12.16 19.73
N GLU A 44 -13.89 -11.30 18.93
CA GLU A 44 -14.45 -10.79 17.70
C GLU A 44 -14.46 -11.92 16.66
N LYS A 45 -15.54 -12.04 15.90
CA LYS A 45 -15.68 -13.09 14.89
C LYS A 45 -15.31 -12.58 13.51
N ASP A 46 -15.40 -11.28 13.32
CA ASP A 46 -15.11 -10.61 12.08
C ASP A 46 -13.65 -10.12 12.05
N LEU A 47 -13.06 -10.01 10.86
CA LEU A 47 -11.70 -9.47 10.71
C LEU A 47 -11.79 -7.95 10.62
N VAL A 48 -11.89 -7.29 11.77
CA VAL A 48 -12.04 -5.84 11.88
C VAL A 48 -10.94 -5.23 12.75
N SER A 49 -10.61 -3.98 12.45
CA SER A 49 -9.56 -3.22 13.14
C SER A 49 -9.78 -1.71 12.94
N GLU A 50 -9.28 -0.90 13.87
CA GLU A 50 -9.25 0.55 13.74
C GLU A 50 -7.87 1.01 13.26
N ASP A 51 -7.86 1.94 12.30
CA ASP A 51 -6.63 2.63 11.89
C ASP A 51 -6.29 3.72 12.91
N VAL A 52 -5.16 3.56 13.60
CA VAL A 52 -4.66 4.51 14.62
C VAL A 52 -3.58 5.44 14.07
N GLY A 53 -3.39 5.45 12.75
CA GLY A 53 -2.44 6.28 12.03
C GLY A 53 -1.01 5.73 12.00
N VAL A 54 -0.14 6.49 11.33
CA VAL A 54 1.29 6.20 11.17
C VAL A 54 2.03 6.41 12.49
N ASP A 55 3.07 5.61 12.77
CA ASP A 55 3.90 5.78 13.98
C ASP A 55 4.86 6.99 13.93
N GLY A 56 4.60 7.97 13.06
CA GLY A 56 5.42 9.16 12.88
C GLY A 56 6.91 8.83 12.70
N ALA A 57 7.75 9.30 13.62
CA ALA A 57 9.20 9.05 13.61
C ALA A 57 9.60 7.62 14.06
N GLY A 58 8.66 6.84 14.57
CA GLY A 58 8.83 5.42 14.92
C GLY A 58 8.55 4.46 13.77
N ALA A 59 7.96 4.93 12.67
CA ALA A 59 7.61 4.10 11.53
C ALA A 59 8.86 3.46 10.92
N SER A 60 8.77 2.15 10.62
CA SER A 60 9.84 1.47 9.90
C SER A 60 9.90 1.93 8.44
N ALA A 61 11.01 1.61 7.76
CA ALA A 61 11.11 1.87 6.32
C ALA A 61 10.03 1.11 5.53
N GLU A 62 9.66 -0.10 5.96
CA GLU A 62 8.58 -0.87 5.35
C GLU A 62 7.22 -0.22 5.59
N GLU A 63 6.94 0.23 6.81
CA GLU A 63 5.68 0.92 7.13
C GLU A 63 5.54 2.20 6.29
N ALA A 64 6.62 2.98 6.16
CA ALA A 64 6.63 4.21 5.37
C ALA A 64 6.52 3.98 3.86
N ALA A 65 6.68 2.75 3.37
CA ALA A 65 6.59 2.43 1.94
C ALA A 65 5.16 2.05 1.49
N VAL A 66 4.24 1.79 2.42
CA VAL A 66 2.88 1.34 2.11
C VAL A 66 1.92 2.53 2.08
N HIS A 67 1.07 2.59 1.06
CA HIS A 67 0.09 3.64 0.83
C HIS A 67 -1.32 3.07 0.71
N VAL A 68 -2.32 3.89 1.03
CA VAL A 68 -3.73 3.57 0.79
C VAL A 68 -4.09 4.04 -0.62
N VAL A 69 -4.53 3.11 -1.46
CA VAL A 69 -5.10 3.42 -2.77
C VAL A 69 -6.60 3.55 -2.60
N ASP A 70 -7.13 4.76 -2.78
CA ASP A 70 -8.57 5.00 -2.73
C ASP A 70 -9.21 4.61 -4.07
N GLU A 71 -10.39 3.99 -4.02
CA GLU A 71 -11.10 3.51 -5.21
C GLU A 71 -11.45 4.66 -6.16
N GLU A 72 -11.68 5.88 -5.67
CA GLU A 72 -11.94 7.07 -6.50
C GLU A 72 -10.67 7.55 -7.22
N THR A 73 -9.50 7.45 -6.58
CA THR A 73 -8.21 7.87 -7.16
C THR A 73 -7.57 6.79 -8.06
N ALA A 74 -7.91 5.52 -7.85
CA ALA A 74 -7.38 4.40 -8.63
C ALA A 74 -8.00 4.26 -10.03
N GLU A 75 -9.14 4.91 -10.26
CA GLU A 75 -9.89 4.87 -11.51
C GLU A 75 -9.56 6.04 -12.48
N GLU A 76 -8.68 6.97 -12.09
CA GLU A 76 -8.23 8.11 -12.92
C GLU A 76 -7.12 7.77 -13.93
#